data_AF-W4RJ03-F1
#
_entry.id   AF-W4RJ03-F1
#
_cell.length_a   1.000
_cell.length_b   1.000
_cell.length_c   1.000
_cell.angle_alpha   90.00
_cell.angle_beta   90.00
_cell.angle_gamma   90.00
#
_symmetry.space_group_name_H-M   'P 1'
#
loop_
_entity.id
_entity.type
_entity.pdbx_description
1 polymer ?
#
loop_
_entity_poly.entity_id
_entity_poly.type
_entity_poly.pdbx_seq_one_letter_code
_entity_poly.pdbx_strand_id
1 'polypeptide(L)'
;MLQEHSDGQFSGVEVEDFYRAVNESKPSLIRIEADELTYPLHVMVRYEIEKGLFNDEIEVKDLPQIWNDKYEQYLGIRPGNDAEGVLQDVHWAGGSFGYFPSYALGYMYAAQFKHAMLKDLPNYEELLEQGNLQPVKEWMTENVHKHGKMKKPLEILTDVTGEGLNAQYLVDYLYEKYNKVYQLV
;
A
#
# COMPACT_ATOMS: atom_id res chain seq x y z
N MET A 1 16.66 21.18 1.27
CA MET A 1 15.29 21.18 1.83
C MET A 1 15.24 20.68 3.28
N LEU A 2 15.36 19.39 3.61
CA LEU A 2 15.24 18.93 5.01
C LEU A 2 16.31 19.49 5.94
N GLN A 3 17.59 19.44 5.56
CA GLN A 3 18.68 20.01 6.36
C GLN A 3 18.55 21.54 6.54
N GLU A 4 17.97 22.25 5.57
CA GLU A 4 17.76 23.70 5.63
C GLU A 4 16.61 24.10 6.56
N HIS A 5 15.64 23.20 6.77
CA HIS A 5 14.41 23.47 7.54
C HIS A 5 14.35 22.67 8.85
N SER A 6 15.37 21.88 9.15
CA SER A 6 15.54 21.19 10.43
C SER A 6 16.60 21.89 11.26
N ASP A 7 16.38 22.02 12.57
CA ASP A 7 17.33 22.61 13.52
C ASP A 7 18.52 21.67 13.79
N GLY A 8 19.29 21.34 12.75
CA GLY A 8 20.45 20.45 12.81
C GLY A 8 20.13 18.96 13.00
N GLN A 9 18.85 18.56 13.06
CA GLN A 9 18.45 17.17 13.30
C GLN A 9 18.95 16.19 12.22
N PHE A 10 19.07 16.66 10.98
CA PHE A 10 19.60 15.88 9.85
C PHE A 10 21.07 16.23 9.53
N SER A 11 21.76 16.97 10.40
CA SER A 11 23.19 17.25 10.23
C SER A 11 23.98 15.95 10.40
N GLY A 12 24.64 15.51 9.32
CA GLY A 12 25.42 14.27 9.30
C GLY A 12 24.61 13.02 8.93
N VAL A 13 23.35 13.17 8.49
CA VAL A 13 22.57 12.07 7.88
C VAL A 13 22.78 12.12 6.37
N GLU A 14 23.38 11.06 5.82
CA GLU A 14 23.52 10.89 4.38
C GLU A 14 22.17 10.60 3.73
N VAL A 15 21.99 11.01 2.47
CA VAL A 15 20.71 10.86 1.75
C VAL A 15 20.31 9.39 1.62
N GLU A 16 21.28 8.51 1.40
CA GLU A 16 21.05 7.07 1.29
C GLU A 16 20.58 6.46 2.62
N ASP A 17 21.18 6.87 3.74
CA ASP A 17 20.77 6.41 5.07
C ASP A 17 19.36 6.88 5.40
N PHE A 18 19.02 8.12 5.06
CA PHE A 18 17.67 8.64 5.19
C PHE A 18 16.67 7.85 4.32
N TYR A 19 17.00 7.61 3.05
CA TYR A 19 16.17 6.85 2.13
C TYR A 19 15.89 5.43 2.65
N ARG A 20 16.90 4.75 3.18
CA ARG A 20 16.73 3.40 3.76
C ARG A 20 15.91 3.45 5.05
N ALA A 21 16.15 4.43 5.92
CA ALA A 21 15.43 4.56 7.19
C ALA A 21 13.92 4.80 7.00
N VAL A 22 13.51 5.61 6.02
CA VAL A 22 12.08 5.86 5.75
C VAL A 22 11.39 4.70 5.02
N ASN A 23 12.16 3.71 4.54
CA ASN A 23 11.66 2.52 3.86
C ASN A 23 11.94 1.23 4.65
N GLU A 24 12.15 1.33 5.97
CA GLU A 24 12.23 0.16 6.84
C GLU A 24 10.95 -0.68 6.72
N SER A 25 11.12 -1.99 6.55
CA SER A 25 10.06 -2.99 6.62
C SER A 25 10.27 -3.93 7.80
N LYS A 26 9.20 -4.15 8.55
CA LYS A 26 9.15 -5.11 9.66
C LYS A 26 7.71 -5.49 9.98
N PRO A 27 7.45 -6.72 10.44
CA PRO A 27 6.15 -7.07 10.97
C PRO A 27 5.74 -6.13 12.11
N SER A 28 4.51 -5.60 12.04
CA SER A 28 3.91 -4.76 13.07
C SER A 28 2.43 -5.12 13.25
N LEU A 29 1.83 -4.74 14.39
CA LEU A 29 0.46 -5.12 14.71
C LEU A 29 -0.57 -4.15 14.11
N ILE A 30 -0.24 -2.86 14.06
CA ILE A 30 -1.18 -1.79 13.74
C ILE A 30 -1.14 -1.49 12.24
N ARG A 31 -2.22 -1.80 11.53
CA ARG A 31 -2.30 -1.66 10.06
C ARG A 31 -1.97 -0.25 9.57
N ILE A 32 -2.40 0.78 10.28
CA ILE A 32 -2.16 2.18 9.86
C ILE A 32 -0.71 2.64 10.07
N GLU A 33 0.09 1.84 10.79
CA GLU A 33 1.52 2.06 11.05
C GLU A 33 2.41 1.08 10.27
N ALA A 34 1.81 0.15 9.50
CA ALA A 34 2.52 -0.84 8.73
C ALA A 34 3.29 -0.21 7.55
N ASP A 35 4.44 -0.77 7.25
CA ASP A 35 5.26 -0.36 6.12
C ASP A 35 4.67 -0.82 4.78
N GLU A 36 5.19 -0.27 3.68
CA GLU A 36 4.65 -0.51 2.33
C GLU A 36 4.67 -1.99 1.92
N LEU A 37 5.64 -2.79 2.38
CA LEU A 37 5.78 -4.21 2.05
C LEU A 37 4.83 -5.08 2.86
N THR A 38 4.63 -4.79 4.15
CA THR A 38 3.79 -5.61 5.04
C THR A 38 2.32 -5.18 5.03
N TYR A 39 2.01 -3.93 4.69
CA TYR A 39 0.65 -3.38 4.70
C TYR A 39 -0.38 -4.24 3.95
N PRO A 40 -0.12 -4.77 2.73
CA PRO A 40 -1.08 -5.63 2.04
C PRO A 40 -1.48 -6.88 2.82
N LEU A 41 -0.58 -7.43 3.67
CA LEU A 41 -0.86 -8.61 4.49
C LEU A 41 -1.95 -8.32 5.54
N HIS A 42 -1.93 -7.13 6.14
CA HIS A 42 -2.99 -6.72 7.07
C HIS A 42 -4.36 -6.66 6.39
N VAL A 43 -4.40 -6.24 5.12
CA VAL A 43 -5.63 -6.22 4.32
C VAL A 43 -6.10 -7.63 4.02
N MET A 44 -5.18 -8.55 3.67
CA MET A 44 -5.51 -9.95 3.41
C MET A 44 -6.16 -10.63 4.62
N VAL A 45 -5.59 -10.44 5.82
CA VAL A 45 -6.17 -10.99 7.07
C VAL A 45 -7.63 -10.59 7.22
N ARG A 46 -7.94 -9.30 7.04
CA ARG A 46 -9.31 -8.77 7.18
C ARG A 46 -10.22 -9.31 6.09
N TYR A 47 -9.76 -9.31 4.84
CA TYR A 47 -10.53 -9.84 3.72
C TYR A 47 -10.92 -11.31 3.90
N GLU A 48 -9.99 -12.15 4.36
CA GLU A 48 -10.27 -13.56 4.61
C GLU A 48 -11.25 -13.77 5.76
N ILE A 49 -11.14 -12.96 6.83
CA ILE A 49 -12.10 -13.00 7.94
C ILE A 49 -13.49 -12.57 7.45
N GLU A 50 -13.59 -11.49 6.69
CA GLU A 50 -14.86 -11.03 6.12
C GLU A 50 -15.48 -12.12 5.26
N LYS A 51 -14.70 -12.74 4.36
CA LYS A 51 -15.17 -13.84 3.52
C LYS A 51 -15.68 -15.02 4.36
N GLY A 52 -14.94 -15.43 5.39
CA GLY A 52 -15.36 -16.52 6.26
C GLY A 52 -16.63 -16.20 7.06
N LEU A 53 -16.79 -14.96 7.53
CA LEU A 53 -18.01 -14.50 8.19
C LEU A 53 -19.22 -14.58 7.25
N PHE A 54 -19.09 -14.10 6.00
CA PHE A 54 -20.19 -14.10 5.03
C PHE A 54 -20.50 -15.47 4.43
N ASN A 55 -19.57 -16.41 4.52
CA ASN A 55 -19.76 -17.80 4.09
C ASN A 55 -20.24 -18.72 5.22
N ASP A 56 -20.55 -18.18 6.41
CA ASP A 56 -20.89 -18.96 7.61
C ASP A 56 -19.78 -19.96 8.04
N GLU A 57 -18.53 -19.69 7.64
CA GLU A 57 -17.34 -20.49 8.00
C GLU A 57 -16.72 -20.03 9.33
N ILE A 58 -17.01 -18.79 9.75
CA ILE A 58 -16.48 -18.15 10.96
C ILE A 58 -17.65 -17.58 11.78
N GLU A 59 -17.66 -17.84 13.09
CA GLU A 59 -18.57 -17.15 14.01
C GLU A 59 -17.90 -15.93 14.66
N VAL A 60 -18.67 -14.87 14.89
CA VAL A 60 -18.19 -13.61 15.50
C VAL A 60 -17.48 -13.83 16.84
N LYS A 61 -17.95 -14.78 17.65
CA LYS A 61 -17.37 -15.08 18.97
C LYS A 61 -15.93 -15.61 18.89
N ASP A 62 -15.53 -16.16 17.74
CA ASP A 62 -14.22 -16.78 17.54
C ASP A 62 -13.20 -15.81 16.93
N LEU A 63 -13.63 -14.58 16.57
CA LEU A 63 -12.79 -13.58 15.93
C LEU A 63 -11.49 -13.25 16.69
N PRO A 64 -11.47 -13.09 18.03
CA PRO A 64 -10.22 -12.83 18.75
C PRO A 64 -9.15 -13.89 18.48
N GLN A 65 -9.53 -15.16 18.52
CA GLN A 65 -8.60 -16.27 18.27
C GLN A 65 -8.18 -16.33 16.80
N ILE A 66 -9.16 -16.27 15.88
CA ILE A 66 -8.91 -16.35 14.44
C ILE A 66 -8.02 -15.20 13.95
N TRP A 67 -8.24 -13.99 14.48
CA TRP A 67 -7.41 -12.84 14.18
C TRP A 67 -5.97 -13.09 14.58
N ASN A 68 -5.76 -13.54 15.82
CA ASN A 68 -4.42 -13.77 16.34
C ASN A 68 -3.68 -14.87 15.57
N ASP A 69 -4.39 -15.95 15.20
CA ASP A 69 -3.84 -17.04 14.40
C ASP A 69 -3.47 -16.57 12.98
N LYS A 70 -4.31 -15.74 12.35
CA LYS A 70 -4.01 -15.16 11.05
C LYS A 70 -2.84 -14.18 11.09
N TYR A 71 -2.74 -13.34 12.12
CA TYR A 71 -1.58 -12.45 12.29
C TYR A 71 -0.28 -13.24 12.48
N GLU A 72 -0.31 -14.31 13.26
CA GLU A 72 0.85 -15.18 13.42
C GLU A 72 1.22 -15.88 12.09
N GLN A 73 0.21 -16.36 11.34
CA GLN A 73 0.43 -16.98 10.03
C GLN A 73 1.02 -16.01 8.99
N TYR A 74 0.48 -14.79 8.89
CA TYR A 74 0.83 -13.84 7.83
C TYR A 74 2.03 -12.95 8.18
N LEU A 75 2.15 -12.53 9.44
CA LEU A 75 3.14 -11.55 9.90
C LEU A 75 4.13 -12.15 10.90
N GLY A 76 3.93 -13.38 11.40
CA GLY A 76 4.82 -14.00 12.37
C GLY A 76 4.77 -13.40 13.77
N ILE A 77 3.76 -12.58 14.06
CA ILE A 77 3.57 -11.90 15.35
C ILE A 77 2.14 -12.04 15.85
N ARG A 78 1.96 -11.92 17.16
CA ARG A 78 0.66 -12.09 17.83
C ARG A 78 0.34 -10.87 18.70
N PRO A 79 -0.86 -10.28 18.62
CA PRO A 79 -1.27 -9.22 19.52
C PRO A 79 -1.24 -9.65 20.99
N GLY A 80 -0.85 -8.74 21.89
CA GLY A 80 -0.85 -9.02 23.34
C GLY A 80 -2.24 -8.93 23.96
N ASN A 81 -3.16 -8.22 23.31
CA ASN A 81 -4.55 -8.03 23.73
C ASN A 81 -5.43 -7.64 22.52
N ASP A 82 -6.75 -7.67 22.69
CA ASP A 82 -7.70 -7.42 21.60
C ASP A 82 -7.69 -5.97 21.09
N ALA A 83 -7.23 -5.00 21.89
CA ALA A 83 -7.14 -3.60 21.46
C ALA A 83 -6.07 -3.38 20.38
N GLU A 84 -4.97 -4.14 20.45
CA GLU A 84 -3.95 -4.22 19.40
C GLU A 84 -4.30 -5.28 18.33
N GLY A 85 -5.25 -6.16 18.64
CA GLY A 85 -5.75 -7.22 17.78
C GLY A 85 -7.00 -6.83 17.02
N VAL A 86 -8.05 -7.65 17.17
CA VAL A 86 -9.30 -7.56 16.40
C VAL A 86 -10.05 -6.22 16.56
N LEU A 87 -9.81 -5.48 17.65
CA LEU A 87 -10.46 -4.18 17.92
C LEU A 87 -9.67 -2.97 17.41
N GLN A 88 -8.53 -3.17 16.73
CA GLN A 88 -7.66 -2.07 16.30
C GLN A 88 -8.29 -1.13 15.26
N ASP A 89 -9.31 -1.60 14.52
CA ASP A 89 -9.94 -0.87 13.43
C ASP A 89 -11.44 -0.63 13.69
N VAL A 90 -11.92 0.55 13.32
CA VAL A 90 -13.32 0.96 13.51
C VAL A 90 -14.28 0.42 12.43
N HIS A 91 -13.76 -0.10 11.32
CA HIS A 91 -14.54 -0.40 10.10
C HIS A 91 -15.70 -1.35 10.35
N TRP A 92 -15.48 -2.47 11.05
CA TRP A 92 -16.53 -3.45 11.33
C TRP A 92 -17.59 -2.92 12.29
N ALA A 93 -17.19 -2.13 13.30
CA ALA A 93 -18.14 -1.44 14.17
C ALA A 93 -19.01 -0.43 13.41
N GLY A 94 -18.44 0.20 12.36
CA GLY A 94 -19.16 1.08 11.43
C GLY A 94 -19.88 0.37 10.28
N GLY A 95 -19.92 -0.97 10.25
CA GLY A 95 -20.58 -1.74 9.20
C GLY A 95 -19.90 -1.73 7.83
N SER A 96 -18.63 -1.29 7.74
CA SER A 96 -17.88 -1.15 6.49
C SER A 96 -17.23 -2.47 6.05
N PHE A 97 -18.04 -3.49 5.82
CA PHE A 97 -17.60 -4.79 5.29
C PHE A 97 -17.33 -4.73 3.79
N GLY A 98 -16.32 -5.46 3.30
CA GLY A 98 -15.87 -5.38 1.90
C GLY A 98 -15.08 -4.10 1.59
N TYR A 99 -14.78 -3.28 2.62
CA TYR A 99 -14.06 -2.03 2.46
C TYR A 99 -12.54 -2.23 2.37
N PHE A 100 -11.97 -3.09 3.22
CA PHE A 100 -10.51 -3.28 3.28
C PHE A 100 -9.84 -3.64 1.96
N PRO A 101 -10.42 -4.49 1.08
CA PRO A 101 -9.83 -4.79 -0.22
C PRO A 101 -9.55 -3.55 -1.08
N SER A 102 -10.29 -2.45 -0.86
CA SER A 102 -10.05 -1.19 -1.58
C SER A 102 -8.67 -0.58 -1.33
N TYR A 103 -8.07 -0.79 -0.14
CA TYR A 103 -6.72 -0.31 0.15
C TYR A 103 -5.67 -1.06 -0.69
N ALA A 104 -5.79 -2.38 -0.81
CA ALA A 104 -4.90 -3.18 -1.65
C ALA A 104 -5.11 -2.90 -3.15
N LEU A 105 -6.36 -2.65 -3.58
CA LEU A 105 -6.66 -2.19 -4.94
C LEU A 105 -5.96 -0.86 -5.25
N GLY A 106 -5.92 0.08 -4.29
CA GLY A 106 -5.17 1.33 -4.44
C GLY A 106 -3.69 1.12 -4.73
N TYR A 107 -3.03 0.20 -4.01
CA TYR A 107 -1.62 -0.16 -4.24
C TYR A 107 -1.40 -0.74 -5.64
N MET A 108 -2.24 -1.70 -6.03
CA MET A 108 -2.14 -2.34 -7.35
C MET A 108 -2.37 -1.34 -8.49
N TYR A 109 -3.38 -0.47 -8.37
CA TYR A 109 -3.63 0.58 -9.35
C TYR A 109 -2.46 1.57 -9.42
N ALA A 110 -1.89 1.98 -8.28
CA ALA A 110 -0.77 2.91 -8.26
C ALA A 110 0.45 2.37 -9.01
N ALA A 111 0.82 1.11 -8.77
CA ALA A 111 1.95 0.47 -9.45
C ALA A 111 1.69 0.32 -10.96
N GLN A 112 0.49 -0.13 -11.34
CA GLN A 112 0.13 -0.34 -12.74
C GLN A 112 0.00 0.98 -13.52
N PHE A 113 -0.58 2.04 -12.92
CA PHE A 113 -0.60 3.38 -13.52
C PHE A 113 0.79 3.97 -13.64
N LYS A 114 1.65 3.81 -12.63
CA LYS A 114 3.04 4.26 -12.69
C LYS A 114 3.78 3.59 -13.86
N HIS A 115 3.60 2.28 -14.04
CA HIS A 115 4.21 1.58 -15.17
C HIS A 115 3.76 2.13 -16.53
N ALA A 116 2.46 2.44 -16.70
CA ALA A 116 1.98 3.10 -17.93
C ALA A 116 2.55 4.52 -18.08
N MET A 117 2.55 5.30 -17.01
CA MET A 117 3.08 6.68 -16.99
C MET A 117 4.56 6.74 -17.40
N LEU A 118 5.39 5.79 -16.96
CA LEU A 118 6.82 5.74 -17.31
C LEU A 118 7.06 5.52 -18.82
N LYS A 119 6.10 4.91 -19.53
CA LYS A 119 6.18 4.77 -21.00
C LYS A 119 5.92 6.10 -21.71
N ASP A 120 4.98 6.89 -21.19
CA ASP A 120 4.59 8.18 -21.76
C ASP A 120 5.51 9.33 -21.32
N LEU A 121 6.13 9.19 -20.13
CA LEU A 121 7.05 10.16 -19.52
C LEU A 121 8.41 9.49 -19.24
N PRO A 122 9.24 9.22 -20.27
CA PRO A 122 10.52 8.52 -20.12
C PRO A 122 11.54 9.30 -19.27
N ASN A 123 11.36 10.61 -19.08
CA ASN A 123 12.20 11.47 -18.23
C ASN A 123 11.61 11.67 -16.81
N TYR A 124 10.75 10.76 -16.35
CA TYR A 124 10.09 10.85 -15.04
C TYR A 124 11.06 11.10 -13.88
N GLU A 125 12.20 10.41 -13.82
CA GLU A 125 13.18 10.56 -12.74
C GLU A 125 13.81 11.96 -12.74
N GLU A 126 14.20 12.48 -13.90
CA GLU A 126 14.75 13.84 -14.05
C GLU A 126 13.73 14.91 -13.60
N LEU A 127 12.45 14.71 -13.90
CA LEU A 127 11.38 15.60 -13.45
C LEU A 127 11.26 15.61 -11.93
N LEU A 128 11.37 14.45 -11.28
CA LEU A 128 11.33 14.35 -9.81
C LEU A 128 12.54 15.03 -9.16
N GLU A 129 13.74 14.81 -9.69
CA GLU A 129 14.99 15.41 -9.19
C GLU A 129 14.94 16.95 -9.25
N GLN A 130 14.31 17.50 -10.29
CA GLN A 130 14.11 18.93 -10.46
C GLN A 130 12.92 19.47 -9.62
N GLY A 131 12.17 18.61 -8.93
CA GLY A 131 10.96 18.98 -8.20
C GLY A 131 9.78 19.37 -9.11
N ASN A 132 9.83 19.04 -10.40
CA ASN A 132 8.80 19.38 -11.38
C ASN A 132 7.72 18.28 -11.46
N LEU A 133 6.73 18.36 -10.58
CA LEU A 133 5.61 17.41 -10.54
C LEU A 133 4.46 17.75 -11.51
N GLN A 134 4.55 18.85 -12.25
CA GLN A 134 3.46 19.31 -13.11
C GLN A 134 3.13 18.31 -14.23
N PRO A 135 4.10 17.74 -14.97
CA PRO A 135 3.79 16.75 -16.01
C PRO A 135 3.15 15.47 -15.46
N VAL A 136 3.56 15.02 -14.26
CA VAL A 136 2.97 13.85 -13.58
C VAL A 136 1.50 14.13 -13.25
N LYS A 137 1.19 15.32 -12.71
CA LYS A 137 -0.17 15.74 -12.40
C LYS A 137 -1.03 15.86 -13.66
N GLU A 138 -0.49 16.44 -14.73
CA GLU A 138 -1.18 16.58 -16.03
C GLU A 138 -1.50 15.22 -16.62
N TRP A 139 -0.55 14.29 -16.62
CA TRP A 139 -0.76 12.91 -17.07
C TRP A 139 -1.88 12.24 -16.27
N MET A 140 -1.85 12.32 -14.93
CA MET A 140 -2.91 11.76 -14.09
C MET A 140 -4.27 12.44 -14.33
N THR A 141 -4.28 13.73 -14.63
CA THR A 141 -5.52 14.47 -14.91
C THR A 141 -6.13 14.02 -16.22
N GLU A 142 -5.32 13.90 -17.26
CA GLU A 142 -5.77 13.50 -18.60
C GLU A 142 -6.20 12.02 -18.63
N ASN A 143 -5.51 11.14 -17.91
CA ASN A 143 -5.74 9.71 -18.00
C ASN A 143 -6.71 9.18 -16.94
N VAL A 144 -6.78 9.82 -15.77
CA VAL A 144 -7.54 9.32 -14.61
C VAL A 144 -8.55 10.34 -14.11
N HIS A 145 -8.11 11.51 -13.65
CA HIS A 145 -8.96 12.40 -12.85
C HIS A 145 -10.13 13.00 -13.64
N LYS A 146 -9.94 13.36 -14.91
CA LYS A 146 -10.99 14.01 -15.73
C LYS A 146 -12.24 13.15 -15.89
N HIS A 147 -12.12 11.83 -15.74
CA HIS A 147 -13.24 10.90 -15.91
C HIS A 147 -14.19 10.88 -14.72
N GLY A 148 -13.71 11.22 -13.51
CA GLY A 148 -14.51 11.15 -12.29
C GLY A 148 -15.27 9.83 -12.18
N LYS A 149 -16.59 9.90 -11.97
CA LYS A 149 -17.49 8.73 -11.91
C LYS A 149 -18.13 8.36 -13.26
N MET A 150 -17.71 8.97 -14.37
CA MET A 150 -18.27 8.65 -15.70
C MET A 150 -17.83 7.27 -16.22
N LYS A 151 -16.75 6.71 -15.65
CA LYS A 151 -16.23 5.38 -15.95
C LYS A 151 -16.07 4.57 -14.66
N LYS A 152 -16.15 3.25 -14.76
CA LYS A 152 -15.78 2.34 -13.68
C LYS A 152 -14.26 2.34 -13.48
N PRO A 153 -13.75 2.05 -12.27
CA PRO A 153 -12.31 2.03 -12.01
C PRO A 153 -11.51 1.13 -12.97
N LEU A 154 -12.02 -0.08 -13.26
CA LEU A 154 -11.35 -1.03 -14.16
C LEU A 154 -11.41 -0.60 -15.64
N GLU A 155 -12.41 0.19 -16.04
CA GLU A 155 -12.46 0.77 -17.39
C GLU A 155 -11.37 1.84 -17.52
N ILE A 156 -11.22 2.72 -16.53
CA ILE A 156 -10.13 3.70 -16.49
C ILE A 156 -8.77 2.99 -16.52
N LEU A 157 -8.59 1.95 -15.69
CA LEU A 157 -7.35 1.18 -15.67
C LEU A 157 -7.03 0.57 -17.04
N THR A 158 -8.02 -0.06 -17.68
CA THR A 158 -7.83 -0.71 -18.98
C THR A 158 -7.53 0.31 -20.09
N ASP A 159 -8.25 1.44 -20.11
CA ASP A 159 -8.03 2.49 -21.10
C ASP A 159 -6.61 3.09 -21.02
N VAL A 160 -6.07 3.23 -19.81
CA VAL A 160 -4.76 3.84 -19.57
C VAL A 160 -3.62 2.84 -19.74
N THR A 161 -3.81 1.60 -19.31
CA THR A 161 -2.72 0.61 -19.19
C THR A 161 -2.73 -0.42 -20.32
N GLY A 162 -3.85 -0.53 -21.05
CA GLY A 162 -4.07 -1.49 -22.13
C GLY A 162 -4.51 -2.88 -21.66
N GLU A 163 -4.60 -3.13 -20.36
CA GLU A 163 -4.97 -4.43 -19.79
C GLU A 163 -5.80 -4.31 -18.51
N GLY A 164 -6.37 -5.42 -18.06
CA GLY A 164 -7.07 -5.50 -16.78
C GLY A 164 -6.15 -5.37 -15.57
N LEU A 165 -6.72 -5.45 -14.36
CA LEU A 165 -5.93 -5.39 -13.13
C LEU A 165 -4.91 -6.52 -13.07
N ASN A 166 -3.64 -6.16 -12.88
CA ASN A 166 -2.53 -7.09 -12.78
C ASN A 166 -1.67 -6.78 -11.55
N ALA A 167 -1.75 -7.66 -10.54
CA ALA A 167 -1.01 -7.50 -9.28
C ALA A 167 0.51 -7.62 -9.46
N GLN A 168 1.00 -8.18 -10.57
CA GLN A 168 2.42 -8.37 -10.81
C GLN A 168 3.19 -7.05 -10.81
N TYR A 169 2.59 -5.95 -11.28
CA TYR A 169 3.23 -4.63 -11.22
C TYR A 169 3.55 -4.17 -9.80
N LEU A 170 2.68 -4.47 -8.85
CA LEU A 170 2.93 -4.16 -7.44
C LEU A 170 4.04 -5.07 -6.88
N VAL A 171 3.99 -6.36 -7.20
CA VAL A 171 5.01 -7.34 -6.76
C VAL A 171 6.39 -6.94 -7.28
N ASP A 172 6.50 -6.63 -8.57
CA ASP A 172 7.76 -6.23 -9.20
C ASP A 172 8.29 -4.92 -8.59
N TYR A 173 7.43 -3.91 -8.41
CA TYR A 173 7.81 -2.65 -7.76
C TYR A 173 8.35 -2.88 -6.33
N LEU A 174 7.65 -3.66 -5.51
CA LEU A 174 8.08 -3.96 -4.15
C LEU A 174 9.38 -4.77 -4.15
N TYR A 175 9.49 -5.77 -5.02
CA TYR A 175 10.68 -6.61 -5.14
C TYR A 175 11.91 -5.78 -5.51
N GLU A 176 11.81 -4.95 -6.55
CA GLU A 176 12.89 -4.07 -6.99
C GLU A 176 13.29 -3.05 -5.92
N LYS A 177 12.30 -2.38 -5.32
CA LYS A 177 12.54 -1.37 -4.29
C LYS A 177 13.24 -1.97 -3.07
N TYR A 178 12.70 -3.06 -2.52
CA TYR A 178 13.21 -3.63 -1.29
C TYR A 178 14.54 -4.38 -1.47
N ASN A 179 14.83 -4.93 -2.65
CA ASN A 179 16.18 -5.41 -2.97
C ASN A 179 17.23 -4.29 -2.91
N LYS A 180 16.90 -3.09 -3.41
CA LYS A 180 17.79 -1.92 -3.33
C LYS A 180 17.96 -1.43 -1.88
N VAL A 181 16.85 -1.25 -1.15
CA VAL A 181 16.86 -0.77 0.25
C VAL A 181 17.66 -1.69 1.17
N TYR A 182 17.51 -3.01 1.02
CA TYR A 182 18.14 -4.01 1.87
C TYR A 182 19.41 -4.64 1.29
N GLN A 183 19.82 -4.24 0.09
CA GLN A 183 21.03 -4.74 -0.60
C GLN A 183 21.04 -6.28 -0.70
N LEU A 184 19.91 -6.86 -1.09
CA LEU A 184 19.70 -8.31 -1.08
C LEU A 184 20.27 -9.03 -2.32
N VAL A 185 20.49 -8.30 -3.42
CA VAL A 185 21.09 -8.78 -4.67
C VAL A 185 21.80 -7.63 -5.39
#